data_AF-A0A7V9HZW2-F1
#
_entry.id   AF-A0A7V9HZW2-F1
#
_cell.length_a   1.000
_cell.length_b   1.000
_cell.length_c   1.000
_cell.angle_alpha   90.00
_cell.angle_beta   90.00
_cell.angle_gamma   90.00
#
_symmetry.space_group_name_H-M   'P 1'
#
loop_
_entity.id
_entity.type
_entity.pdbx_description
1 polymer ?
#
loop_
_entity_poly.entity_id
_entity_poly.type
_entity_poly.pdbx_seq_one_letter_code
_entity_poly.pdbx_strand_id
1 'polypeptide(L)'
;MSHILTRVLTRAQPPATRPGRPPKFGRPAHLVALTLPEDVLAALRCIDPDVGWAVVKLIEGAGGPVAANRPPEHDVELLPIAPRRFLIVVRQEAFASLPGVSLVPLGQGKAFLAFPPGRTAESLELALTDQLEDPDLAHQRRSRLQAFRDLLRGWRRDSSLVFHERSIVAVEKKRQRPSVPRS
;
A
#
# COMPACT_ATOMS: atom_id res chain seq x y z
N MET A 1 -32.56 -26.00 45.93
CA MET A 1 -32.51 -26.82 44.70
C MET A 1 -32.80 -25.87 43.53
N SER A 2 -31.78 -25.15 43.03
CA SER A 2 -31.05 -25.47 41.79
C SER A 2 -31.92 -26.04 40.67
N HIS A 3 -32.17 -25.24 39.63
CA HIS A 3 -31.60 -25.47 38.31
C HIS A 3 -31.77 -24.25 37.40
N ILE A 4 -30.63 -23.72 36.95
CA ILE A 4 -30.45 -22.83 35.81
C ILE A 4 -30.65 -23.66 34.55
N LEU A 5 -31.40 -23.18 33.56
CA LEU A 5 -31.21 -23.55 32.16
C LEU A 5 -31.52 -22.38 31.21
N THR A 6 -30.42 -21.83 30.71
CA THR A 6 -30.20 -21.03 29.51
C THR A 6 -30.98 -21.53 28.28
N ARG A 7 -31.60 -20.62 27.52
CA ARG A 7 -31.85 -20.86 26.09
C ARG A 7 -31.79 -19.57 25.25
N VAL A 8 -30.61 -19.38 24.67
CA VAL A 8 -30.29 -18.94 23.30
C VAL A 8 -31.20 -17.88 22.66
N LEU A 9 -30.68 -16.66 22.53
CA LEU A 9 -31.15 -15.64 21.60
C LEU A 9 -31.05 -16.17 20.17
N THR A 10 -32.20 -16.35 19.52
CA THR A 10 -32.31 -16.68 18.10
C THR A 10 -31.65 -15.56 17.27
N ARG A 11 -30.51 -15.88 16.65
CA ARG A 11 -29.86 -15.04 15.66
C ARG A 11 -30.80 -14.89 14.46
N ALA A 12 -31.31 -13.67 14.26
CA ALA A 12 -32.04 -13.33 13.04
C ALA A 12 -31.16 -13.62 11.82
N GLN A 13 -31.63 -14.52 10.97
CA GLN A 13 -31.03 -14.91 9.71
C GLN A 13 -31.31 -13.80 8.68
N PRO A 14 -30.32 -13.23 7.98
CA PRO A 14 -30.59 -12.23 6.97
C PRO A 14 -31.38 -12.84 5.80
N PRO A 15 -32.33 -12.10 5.20
CA PRO A 15 -33.18 -12.62 4.14
C PRO A 15 -32.35 -12.97 2.89
N ALA A 16 -32.63 -14.13 2.31
CA ALA A 16 -32.04 -14.57 1.05
C ALA A 16 -32.36 -13.57 -0.07
N THR A 17 -31.31 -13.01 -0.68
CA THR A 17 -31.42 -12.10 -1.83
C THR A 17 -31.80 -12.89 -3.08
N ARG A 18 -32.95 -12.52 -3.67
CA ARG A 18 -33.37 -12.92 -5.02
C ARG A 18 -32.28 -12.54 -6.04
N PRO A 19 -32.12 -13.27 -7.16
CA PRO A 19 -31.12 -12.94 -8.17
C PRO A 19 -31.54 -11.66 -8.92
N GLY A 20 -31.09 -10.51 -8.41
CA GLY A 20 -31.15 -9.23 -9.11
C GLY A 20 -30.00 -9.11 -10.12
N ARG A 21 -30.16 -8.18 -11.08
CA ARG A 21 -29.16 -7.81 -12.10
C ARG A 21 -27.73 -7.88 -11.54
N PRO A 22 -26.78 -8.55 -12.25
CA PRO A 22 -25.39 -8.59 -11.83
C PRO A 22 -24.86 -7.18 -11.54
N PRO A 23 -24.14 -6.97 -10.42
CA PRO A 23 -23.58 -5.66 -10.10
C PRO A 23 -22.58 -5.26 -11.19
N LYS A 24 -22.71 -4.03 -11.70
CA LYS A 24 -21.91 -3.47 -12.80
C LYS A 24 -20.39 -3.69 -12.65
N PHE A 25 -19.91 -3.73 -11.41
CA PHE A 25 -18.49 -3.85 -11.06
C PHE A 25 -18.15 -5.14 -10.30
N GLY A 26 -19.06 -6.11 -10.19
CA GLY A 26 -18.81 -7.37 -9.45
C GLY A 26 -18.64 -7.23 -7.93
N ARG A 27 -18.77 -6.01 -7.37
CA ARG A 27 -18.61 -5.67 -5.95
C ARG A 27 -19.66 -4.64 -5.50
N PRO A 28 -19.89 -4.45 -4.17
CA PRO A 28 -20.76 -3.38 -3.68
C PRO A 28 -20.35 -2.02 -4.24
N ALA A 29 -21.32 -1.25 -4.74
CA ALA A 29 -21.09 0.03 -5.39
C ALA A 29 -22.20 1.03 -5.02
N HIS A 30 -21.84 2.31 -4.98
CA HIS A 30 -22.79 3.41 -4.75
C HIS A 30 -22.96 4.21 -6.03
N LEU A 31 -24.20 4.64 -6.31
CA LEU A 31 -24.47 5.54 -7.42
C LEU A 31 -24.05 6.96 -7.03
N VAL A 32 -23.20 7.58 -7.83
CA VAL A 32 -22.76 8.98 -7.66
C VAL A 32 -23.05 9.72 -8.95
N ALA A 33 -23.69 10.88 -8.85
CA ALA A 33 -23.87 11.81 -9.95
C ALA A 33 -22.86 12.95 -9.81
N LEU A 34 -22.16 13.27 -10.90
CA LEU A 34 -21.09 14.26 -10.93
C LEU A 34 -21.07 14.96 -12.29
N THR A 35 -20.81 16.26 -12.27
CA THR A 35 -20.65 17.07 -13.48
C THR A 35 -19.17 17.19 -13.78
N LEU A 36 -18.75 16.77 -14.98
CA LEU A 36 -17.37 16.84 -15.43
C LEU A 36 -17.25 17.72 -16.68
N PRO A 37 -16.14 18.45 -16.84
CA PRO A 37 -15.77 19.07 -18.10
C PRO A 37 -15.70 18.06 -19.27
N GLU A 38 -15.99 18.51 -20.49
CA GLU A 38 -16.05 17.63 -21.67
C GLU A 38 -14.70 16.98 -22.01
N ASP A 39 -13.60 17.71 -21.83
CA ASP A 39 -12.23 17.23 -22.03
C ASP A 39 -11.89 16.08 -21.08
N VAL A 40 -12.36 16.16 -19.83
CA VAL A 40 -12.21 15.08 -18.84
C VAL A 40 -13.01 13.84 -19.26
N LEU A 41 -14.24 14.00 -19.75
CA LEU A 41 -15.04 12.88 -20.26
C LEU A 41 -14.41 12.25 -21.50
N ALA A 42 -13.84 13.05 -22.40
CA ALA A 42 -13.13 12.55 -23.57
C ALA A 42 -11.90 11.73 -23.16
N ALA A 43 -11.09 12.23 -22.22
CA ALA A 43 -9.93 11.53 -21.69
C ALA A 43 -10.32 10.20 -21.01
N LEU A 44 -11.39 10.17 -20.21
CA LEU A 44 -11.88 8.94 -19.58
C LEU A 44 -12.35 7.92 -20.61
N ARG A 45 -13.02 8.35 -21.69
CA ARG A 45 -13.47 7.47 -22.77
C ARG A 45 -12.32 6.84 -23.57
N CYS A 46 -11.16 7.47 -23.61
CA CYS A 46 -9.95 6.86 -24.18
C CYS A 46 -9.44 5.67 -23.34
N ILE A 47 -9.74 5.63 -22.04
CA ILE A 47 -9.36 4.54 -21.13
C ILE A 47 -10.37 3.38 -21.22
N ASP A 48 -11.66 3.71 -21.18
CA ASP A 48 -12.75 2.76 -21.35
C ASP A 48 -14.01 3.46 -21.89
N PRO A 49 -14.74 2.87 -22.86
CA PRO A 49 -16.01 3.42 -23.34
C PRO A 49 -17.03 3.67 -22.22
N ASP A 50 -17.02 2.86 -21.17
CA ASP A 50 -17.81 3.07 -19.96
C ASP A 50 -17.01 3.94 -18.97
N VAL A 51 -17.44 5.19 -18.80
CA VAL A 51 -16.82 6.17 -17.90
C VAL A 51 -16.67 5.64 -16.46
N GLY A 52 -17.60 4.82 -15.98
CA GLY A 52 -17.51 4.20 -14.66
C GLY A 52 -16.37 3.18 -14.59
N TRP A 53 -16.17 2.38 -15.63
CA TRP A 53 -15.02 1.48 -15.75
C TRP A 53 -13.71 2.23 -15.97
N ALA A 54 -13.72 3.34 -16.70
CA ALA A 54 -12.55 4.20 -16.88
C ALA A 54 -12.06 4.74 -15.54
N VAL A 55 -12.96 5.23 -14.70
CA VAL A 55 -12.63 5.70 -13.33
C VAL A 55 -12.08 4.57 -12.48
N VAL A 56 -12.70 3.39 -12.51
CA VAL A 56 -12.22 2.20 -11.78
C VAL A 56 -10.82 1.80 -12.23
N LYS A 57 -10.58 1.70 -13.54
CA LYS A 57 -9.27 1.35 -14.12
C LYS A 57 -8.21 2.41 -13.85
N LEU A 58 -8.57 3.69 -13.87
CA LEU A 58 -7.65 4.78 -13.55
C LEU A 58 -7.19 4.68 -12.09
N ILE A 59 -8.11 4.40 -11.18
CA ILE A 59 -7.81 4.21 -9.76
C ILE A 59 -6.98 2.94 -9.53
N GLU A 60 -7.38 1.80 -10.11
CA GLU A 60 -6.65 0.54 -9.98
C GLU A 60 -5.24 0.62 -10.60
N GLY A 61 -5.08 1.31 -11.74
CA GLY A 61 -3.80 1.54 -12.41
C GLY A 61 -2.92 2.59 -11.70
N ALA A 62 -3.50 3.54 -10.98
CA ALA A 62 -2.79 4.52 -10.17
C ALA A 62 -2.42 4.00 -8.76
N GLY A 63 -2.68 2.72 -8.46
CA GLY A 63 -2.43 2.12 -7.14
C GLY A 63 -3.47 2.49 -6.06
N GLY A 64 -4.66 2.94 -6.47
CA GLY A 64 -5.81 3.24 -5.60
C GLY A 64 -6.81 2.07 -5.46
N PRO A 65 -7.76 2.16 -4.51
CA PRO A 65 -7.90 1.16 -3.45
C PRO A 65 -8.93 0.07 -3.73
N VAL A 66 -8.51 -1.19 -3.63
CA VAL A 66 -9.39 -2.25 -3.11
C VAL A 66 -9.33 -2.14 -1.59
N ALA A 67 -10.34 -1.47 -1.01
CA ALA A 67 -10.59 -1.26 0.42
C ALA A 67 -9.82 -0.13 1.14
N ALA A 68 -10.35 1.10 1.05
CA ALA A 68 -9.95 2.26 1.86
C ALA A 68 -10.29 2.16 3.37
N ASN A 69 -10.49 0.95 3.90
CA ASN A 69 -10.56 0.74 5.35
C ASN A 69 -9.89 -0.57 5.79
N ARG A 70 -9.07 -1.15 4.91
CA ARG A 70 -8.13 -2.20 5.29
C ARG A 70 -6.79 -1.50 5.47
N PRO A 71 -6.14 -1.54 6.65
CA PRO A 71 -4.71 -1.22 6.68
C PRO A 71 -4.05 -2.06 5.58
N PRO A 72 -3.12 -1.53 4.77
CA PRO A 72 -2.43 -2.36 3.78
C PRO A 72 -2.02 -3.64 4.49
N GLU A 73 -2.52 -4.80 4.05
CA GLU A 73 -2.31 -6.04 4.79
C GLU A 73 -0.80 -6.32 4.98
N HIS A 74 0.02 -5.70 4.13
CA HIS A 74 1.45 -5.83 4.11
C HIS A 74 2.12 -4.47 4.35
N ASP A 75 3.02 -4.45 5.34
CA ASP A 75 3.93 -3.34 5.62
C ASP A 75 4.93 -3.09 4.47
N VAL A 76 5.09 -4.08 3.59
CA VAL A 76 6.10 -4.17 2.54
C VAL A 76 5.46 -4.81 1.30
N GLU A 77 5.67 -4.22 0.12
CA GLU A 77 5.15 -4.72 -1.15
C GLU A 77 6.13 -4.47 -2.32
N LEU A 78 5.99 -5.25 -3.40
CA LEU A 78 6.65 -4.99 -4.68
C LEU A 78 5.72 -4.17 -5.58
N LEU A 79 6.07 -2.92 -5.82
CA LEU A 79 5.34 -2.03 -6.72
C LEU A 79 5.87 -2.20 -8.15
N PRO A 80 5.07 -2.68 -9.11
CA PRO A 80 5.48 -2.74 -10.51
C PRO A 80 5.72 -1.34 -11.07
N ILE A 81 6.87 -1.13 -11.71
CA ILE A 81 7.22 0.13 -12.40
C ILE A 81 7.40 -0.04 -13.91
N ALA A 82 7.62 -1.28 -14.35
CA ALA A 82 7.70 -1.66 -15.76
C ALA A 82 7.49 -3.18 -15.88
N PRO A 83 7.36 -3.73 -17.11
CA PRO A 83 7.36 -5.16 -17.31
C PRO A 83 8.57 -5.81 -16.63
N ARG A 84 8.32 -6.76 -15.73
CA ARG A 84 9.34 -7.50 -14.96
C ARG A 84 10.25 -6.62 -14.09
N ARG A 85 9.83 -5.40 -13.75
CA ARG A 85 10.57 -4.48 -12.87
C ARG A 85 9.69 -3.99 -11.74
N PHE A 86 10.21 -4.11 -10.53
CA PHE A 86 9.50 -3.78 -9.31
C PHE A 86 10.40 -2.94 -8.41
N LEU A 87 9.77 -2.06 -7.63
CA LEU A 87 10.40 -1.36 -6.52
C LEU A 87 9.87 -1.93 -5.21
N ILE A 88 10.73 -2.01 -4.20
CA ILE A 88 10.30 -2.34 -2.84
C ILE A 88 9.69 -1.07 -2.24
N VAL A 89 8.42 -1.14 -1.86
CA VAL A 89 7.69 -0.06 -1.20
C VAL A 89 7.32 -0.51 0.20
N VAL A 90 7.49 0.39 1.16
CA VAL A 90 7.26 0.14 2.58
C VAL A 90 6.37 1.23 3.19
N ARG A 91 5.70 0.91 4.30
CA ARG A 91 5.07 1.94 5.14
C ARG A 91 6.15 2.77 5.84
N GLN A 92 6.18 4.07 5.59
CA GLN A 92 7.23 4.95 6.08
C GLN A 92 7.35 4.91 7.61
N GLU A 93 6.24 5.02 8.33
CA GLU A 93 6.21 5.03 9.80
C GLU A 93 6.75 3.73 10.42
N ALA A 94 6.51 2.59 9.77
CA ALA A 94 6.93 1.29 10.27
C ALA A 94 8.45 1.07 10.16
N PHE A 95 9.11 1.74 9.20
CA PHE A 95 10.53 1.52 8.87
C PHE A 95 11.40 2.78 8.89
N ALA A 96 10.87 3.94 9.33
CA ALA A 96 11.59 5.22 9.33
C ALA A 96 12.90 5.22 10.11
N SER A 97 13.05 4.30 11.08
CA SER A 97 14.24 4.17 11.93
C SER A 97 15.10 2.97 11.59
N LEU A 98 14.91 2.37 10.40
CA LEU A 98 15.69 1.21 9.98
C LEU A 98 17.06 1.68 9.48
N PRO A 99 18.18 1.21 10.08
CA PRO A 99 19.51 1.66 9.69
C PRO A 99 19.92 1.07 8.33
N GLY A 100 20.75 1.80 7.60
CA GLY A 100 21.32 1.32 6.34
C GLY A 100 20.39 1.41 5.13
N VAL A 101 19.19 1.98 5.29
CA VAL A 101 18.27 2.30 4.20
C VAL A 101 17.89 3.77 4.23
N SER A 102 17.51 4.30 3.07
CA SER A 102 16.91 5.61 2.92
C SER A 102 15.50 5.43 2.38
N LEU A 103 14.53 6.11 2.98
CA LEU A 103 13.14 6.04 2.55
C LEU A 103 12.80 7.28 1.72
N VAL A 104 12.44 7.09 0.46
CA VAL A 104 11.98 8.17 -0.43
C VAL A 104 10.45 8.18 -0.42
N PRO A 105 9.79 9.22 0.13
CA PRO A 105 8.33 9.25 0.24
C PRO A 105 7.65 9.21 -1.13
N LEU A 106 6.61 8.38 -1.27
CA LEU A 106 5.74 8.30 -2.45
C LEU A 106 4.37 8.98 -2.23
N GLY A 107 4.09 9.40 -1.00
CA GLY A 107 2.79 9.91 -0.57
C GLY A 107 1.97 8.84 0.16
N GLN A 108 0.89 9.25 0.84
CA GLN A 108 -0.03 8.36 1.58
C GLN A 108 0.65 7.45 2.63
N GLY A 109 1.74 7.93 3.25
CA GLY A 109 2.50 7.16 4.26
C GLY A 109 3.33 6.01 3.68
N LYS A 110 3.47 5.92 2.35
CA LYS A 110 4.34 4.96 1.68
C LYS A 110 5.67 5.60 1.30
N ALA A 111 6.72 4.79 1.27
CA ALA A 111 8.04 5.18 0.79
C ALA A 111 8.68 4.06 -0.03
N PHE A 112 9.44 4.43 -1.06
CA PHE A 112 10.36 3.52 -1.72
C PHE A 112 11.58 3.29 -0.83
N LEU A 113 12.04 2.04 -0.76
CA LEU A 113 13.24 1.67 -0.06
C LEU A 113 14.47 1.84 -0.95
N ALA A 114 15.31 2.81 -0.60
CA ALA A 114 16.58 3.10 -1.25
C ALA A 114 17.76 2.61 -0.40
N PHE A 115 18.87 2.32 -1.06
CA PHE A 115 20.14 2.07 -0.39
C PHE A 115 21.05 3.29 -0.50
N PRO A 116 21.67 3.75 0.61
CA PRO A 116 22.82 4.64 0.53
C PRO A 116 23.95 4.01 -0.31
N PRO A 117 24.85 4.81 -0.90
CA PRO A 117 26.00 4.26 -1.62
C PRO A 117 26.79 3.25 -0.77
N GLY A 118 27.09 2.08 -1.34
CA GLY A 118 27.82 1.01 -0.65
C GLY A 118 26.98 0.13 0.29
N ARG A 119 25.65 0.31 0.31
CA ARG A 119 24.71 -0.60 0.98
C ARG A 119 23.95 -1.43 -0.04
N THR A 120 23.68 -2.68 0.33
CA THR A 120 23.05 -3.67 -0.54
C THR A 120 21.87 -4.35 0.17
N ALA A 121 21.13 -5.21 -0.53
CA ALA A 121 20.07 -6.01 0.07
C ALA A 121 20.59 -6.93 1.20
N GLU A 122 21.82 -7.45 1.10
CA GLU A 122 22.51 -8.18 2.19
C GLU A 122 22.64 -7.32 3.44
N SER A 123 23.04 -6.06 3.28
CA SER A 123 23.22 -5.14 4.40
C SER A 123 21.91 -4.86 5.12
N LEU A 124 20.80 -4.84 4.38
CA LEU A 124 19.45 -4.71 4.94
C LEU A 124 19.00 -5.96 5.69
N GLU A 125 19.24 -7.16 5.15
CA GLU A 125 18.93 -8.40 5.87
C GLU A 125 19.69 -8.49 7.21
N LEU A 126 20.95 -8.06 7.21
CA LEU A 126 21.74 -7.96 8.42
C LEU A 126 21.14 -6.94 9.39
N ALA A 127 20.87 -5.70 8.93
CA ALA A 127 20.27 -4.66 9.75
C ALA A 127 18.90 -5.05 10.36
N LEU A 128 18.08 -5.81 9.61
CA LEU A 128 16.83 -6.37 10.10
C LEU A 128 17.05 -7.42 11.19
N THR A 129 18.08 -8.25 11.04
CA THR A 129 18.44 -9.27 12.03
C THR A 129 18.93 -8.61 13.31
N ASP A 130 19.84 -7.65 13.22
CA ASP A 130 20.38 -6.92 14.36
C ASP A 130 19.27 -6.21 15.16
N GLN A 131 18.28 -5.60 14.48
CA GLN A 131 17.14 -4.98 15.18
C GLN A 131 16.22 -6.01 15.85
N LEU A 132 16.06 -7.21 15.27
CA LEU A 132 15.21 -8.25 15.86
C LEU A 132 15.81 -8.87 17.13
N GLU A 133 17.14 -8.79 17.27
CA GLU A 133 17.89 -9.24 18.45
C GLU A 133 17.72 -8.29 19.65
N ASP A 134 17.30 -7.04 19.44
CA ASP A 134 17.03 -6.09 20.52
C ASP A 134 15.88 -6.58 21.43
N PRO A 135 16.13 -6.93 22.70
CA PRO A 135 15.10 -7.47 23.59
C PRO A 135 13.98 -6.46 23.87
N ASP A 136 14.27 -5.15 23.86
CA ASP A 136 13.33 -4.09 24.19
C ASP A 136 12.42 -3.71 23.01
N LEU A 137 12.59 -4.37 21.86
CA LEU A 137 11.77 -4.14 20.68
C LEU A 137 10.31 -4.55 20.91
N ALA A 138 9.41 -3.57 20.86
CA ALA A 138 7.96 -3.77 20.98
C ALA A 138 7.45 -4.89 20.06
N HIS A 139 6.57 -5.76 20.59
CA HIS A 139 6.07 -6.95 19.88
C HIS A 139 5.50 -6.66 18.48
N GLN A 140 4.76 -5.56 18.34
CA GLN A 140 4.18 -5.17 17.05
C GLN A 140 5.29 -4.83 16.04
N ARG A 141 6.30 -4.08 16.46
CA ARG A 141 7.44 -3.74 15.60
C ARG A 141 8.27 -4.96 15.25
N ARG A 142 8.55 -5.84 16.22
CA ARG A 142 9.22 -7.13 16.01
C ARG A 142 8.51 -7.97 14.95
N SER A 143 7.18 -8.10 15.05
CA SER A 143 6.37 -8.85 14.08
C SER A 143 6.49 -8.27 12.66
N ARG A 144 6.51 -6.94 12.52
CA ARG A 144 6.67 -6.27 11.22
C ARG A 144 8.06 -6.47 10.62
N LEU A 145 9.12 -6.29 11.41
CA LEU A 145 10.49 -6.50 10.95
C LEU A 145 10.73 -7.97 10.57
N GLN A 146 10.15 -8.90 11.31
CA GLN A 146 10.22 -10.32 11.01
C GLN A 146 9.51 -10.66 9.70
N ALA A 147 8.29 -10.15 9.50
CA ALA A 147 7.57 -10.32 8.24
C ALA A 147 8.36 -9.74 7.04
N PHE A 148 9.00 -8.58 7.23
CA PHE A 148 9.85 -8.01 6.18
C PHE A 148 11.07 -8.88 5.88
N ARG A 149 11.79 -9.34 6.92
CA ARG A 149 12.95 -10.24 6.74
C ARG A 149 12.56 -11.51 6.00
N ASP A 150 11.41 -12.08 6.33
CA ASP A 150 10.96 -13.34 5.72
C ASP A 150 10.54 -13.13 4.25
N LEU A 151 9.91 -12.00 3.92
CA LEU A 151 9.65 -11.59 2.53
C LEU A 151 10.95 -11.39 1.74
N LEU A 152 11.92 -10.67 2.30
CA LEU A 152 13.20 -10.38 1.64
C LEU A 152 13.99 -11.67 1.36
N ARG A 153 14.03 -12.58 2.34
CA ARG A 153 14.60 -13.93 2.17
C ARG A 153 13.87 -14.73 1.10
N GLY A 154 12.55 -14.62 1.04
CA GLY A 154 11.73 -15.23 -0.01
C GLY A 154 12.13 -14.74 -1.39
N TRP A 155 12.21 -13.43 -1.59
CA TRP A 155 12.61 -12.82 -2.85
C TRP A 155 14.05 -13.14 -3.25
N ARG A 156 14.98 -13.22 -2.28
CA ARG A 156 16.36 -13.62 -2.54
C ARG A 156 16.51 -15.06 -3.02
N ARG A 157 15.67 -15.96 -2.52
CA ARG A 157 15.69 -17.38 -2.89
C ARG A 157 14.92 -17.64 -4.18
N ASP A 158 14.10 -16.69 -4.61
CA ASP A 158 13.40 -16.76 -5.87
C ASP A 158 14.37 -16.48 -7.03
N SER A 159 14.75 -17.54 -7.73
CA SER A 159 15.63 -17.47 -8.91
C SER A 159 15.08 -16.63 -10.08
N SER A 160 13.78 -16.29 -10.05
CA SER A 160 13.16 -15.41 -11.06
C SER A 160 13.39 -13.92 -10.79
N LEU A 161 13.83 -13.58 -9.58
CA LEU A 161 14.08 -12.21 -9.13
C LEU A 161 15.57 -11.90 -9.08
N VAL A 162 15.94 -10.73 -9.59
CA VAL A 162 17.31 -10.22 -9.51
C VAL A 162 17.25 -8.81 -8.92
N PHE A 163 18.05 -8.60 -7.88
CA PHE A 163 18.16 -7.28 -7.25
C PHE A 163 19.09 -6.41 -8.09
N HIS A 164 18.60 -5.24 -8.48
CA HIS A 164 19.36 -4.25 -9.22
C HIS A 164 19.44 -2.96 -8.42
N GLU A 165 20.66 -2.55 -8.09
CA GLU A 165 20.90 -1.23 -7.52
C GLU A 165 20.87 -0.18 -8.64
N ARG A 166 20.07 0.86 -8.44
CA ARG A 166 19.91 1.97 -9.37
C ARG A 166 19.84 3.27 -8.58
N SER A 167 20.49 4.31 -9.10
CA SER A 167 20.39 5.65 -8.55
C SER A 167 19.02 6.25 -8.89
N ILE A 168 18.42 6.94 -7.93
CA ILE A 168 17.17 7.68 -8.12
C ILE A 168 17.46 9.17 -7.90
N VAL A 169 16.92 10.00 -8.80
CA VAL A 169 17.05 11.46 -8.72
C VAL A 169 15.73 12.02 -8.23
N ALA A 170 15.74 12.64 -7.06
CA ALA A 170 14.60 13.34 -6.48
C ALA A 170 14.84 14.86 -6.53
N VAL A 171 13.80 15.63 -6.86
CA VAL A 171 13.84 17.09 -6.89
C VAL A 171 12.76 17.62 -5.96
N GLU A 172 13.15 18.46 -5.00
CA GLU A 172 12.22 19.10 -4.08
C GLU A 172 12.05 20.58 -4.40
N LYS A 173 10.81 21.06 -4.41
CA LYS A 173 10.52 22.49 -4.53
C LYS A 173 10.80 23.17 -3.18
N LYS A 174 11.76 24.10 -3.14
CA LYS A 174 12.01 24.93 -1.95
C LYS A 174 10.71 25.66 -1.56
N ARG A 175 10.28 25.52 -0.31
CA ARG A 175 9.21 26.36 0.25
C ARG A 175 9.69 27.81 0.22
N GLN A 176 9.04 28.66 -0.59
CA GLN A 176 9.28 30.10 -0.53
C GLN A 176 8.68 30.63 0.77
N ARG A 177 9.50 31.30 1.57
CA ARG A 177 9.04 32.01 2.77
C ARG A 177 8.14 33.16 2.28
N PRO A 178 6.91 33.33 2.80
CA PRO A 178 6.06 34.43 2.38
C PRO A 178 6.79 35.74 2.67
N SER A 179 7.02 36.54 1.62
CA SER A 179 7.58 37.87 1.72
C SER A 179 6.58 38.75 2.47
N VAL A 180 6.90 39.11 3.72
CA VAL A 180 6.15 40.12 4.47
C VAL A 180 6.30 41.45 3.72
N PRO A 181 5.22 42.07 3.24
CA PRO A 181 5.32 43.40 2.66
C PRO A 181 5.70 44.39 3.77
N ARG A 182 6.79 45.13 3.56
CA ARG A 182 7.12 46.30 4.37
C ARG A 182 6.23 47.44 3.92
N SER A 183 5.31 47.86 4.80
CA SER A 183 4.67 49.18 4.74
C SER A 183 5.59 50.24 5.31
#